data_AF-A0A2E0BNW3-F1
#
_entry.id   AF-A0A2E0BNW3-F1
#
_cell.length_a   1.000
_cell.length_b   1.000
_cell.length_c   1.000
_cell.angle_alpha   90.00
_cell.angle_beta   90.00
_cell.angle_gamma   90.00
#
_symmetry.space_group_name_H-M   'P 1'
#
loop_
_entity.id
_entity.type
_entity.pdbx_description
1 polymer ?
#
loop_
_entity_poly.entity_id
_entity_poly.type
_entity_poly.pdbx_seq_one_letter_code
_entity_poly.pdbx_strand_id
1 'polypeptide(L)'
;MKNKVLDYIKNVLEVPRDEYNGMPVCPFAKQERETDNIYIDNITTKNDFIICMHKFIKSGKNSAVFIQEHAEMDERDTKRYQHFLNKVLEASDQSNWKALCINPNDKLEVDGFNARALAPCFLVLINNLEDINSAHKTILNTKYFDKMDGKYKKYLGV
;
A
#
# COMPACT_ATOMS: atom_id res chain seq x y z
N MET A 1 17.48 -3.47 1.38
CA MET A 1 16.13 -2.93 1.64
C MET A 1 15.02 -3.97 1.54
N LYS A 2 14.94 -4.76 0.46
CA LYS A 2 13.90 -5.81 0.25
C LYS A 2 13.52 -6.63 1.49
N ASN A 3 14.48 -7.19 2.24
CA ASN A 3 14.17 -7.98 3.45
C ASN A 3 13.45 -7.16 4.52
N LYS A 4 13.86 -5.90 4.76
CA LYS A 4 13.17 -5.00 5.71
C LYS A 4 11.73 -4.73 5.30
N VAL A 5 11.46 -4.63 3.99
CA VAL A 5 10.10 -4.46 3.47
C VAL A 5 9.27 -5.71 3.68
N LEU A 6 9.83 -6.90 3.41
CA LEU A 6 9.15 -8.16 3.68
C LEU A 6 8.89 -8.36 5.18
N ASP A 7 9.83 -7.98 6.04
CA ASP A 7 9.67 -8.01 7.49
C ASP A 7 8.60 -7.03 7.96
N TYR A 8 8.52 -5.83 7.38
CA TYR A 8 7.45 -4.88 7.64
C TYR A 8 6.07 -5.44 7.25
N ILE A 9 5.96 -6.02 6.05
CA ILE A 9 4.71 -6.67 5.61
C ILE A 9 4.31 -7.76 6.61
N LYS A 10 5.23 -8.68 6.92
CA LYS A 10 4.97 -9.84 7.78
C LYS A 10 4.66 -9.46 9.23
N ASN A 11 5.43 -8.53 9.82
CA ASN A 11 5.41 -8.28 11.25
C ASN A 11 4.58 -7.04 11.64
N VAL A 12 4.15 -6.24 10.66
CA VAL A 12 3.29 -5.07 10.91
C VAL A 12 1.97 -5.21 10.17
N LEU A 13 2.00 -5.46 8.86
CA LEU A 13 0.78 -5.43 8.06
C LEU A 13 -0.12 -6.66 8.26
N GLU A 14 0.47 -7.84 8.48
CA GLU A 14 -0.25 -9.11 8.59
C GLU A 14 -0.69 -9.46 10.02
N VAL A 15 -0.21 -8.72 11.02
CA VAL A 15 -0.41 -9.05 12.43
C VAL A 15 -1.79 -8.56 12.86
N PRO A 16 -2.69 -9.45 13.35
CA PRO A 16 -3.96 -9.05 13.97
C PRO A 16 -3.75 -8.08 15.12
N ARG A 17 -4.52 -6.98 15.19
CA ARG A 17 -4.39 -5.99 16.27
C ARG A 17 -5.75 -5.48 16.75
N ASP A 18 -5.78 -5.05 18.01
CA ASP A 18 -6.99 -4.55 18.66
C ASP A 18 -7.49 -3.24 18.05
N GLU A 19 -6.60 -2.40 17.53
CA GLU A 19 -6.93 -1.14 16.84
C GLU A 19 -7.76 -1.38 15.57
N TYR A 20 -7.71 -2.60 15.03
CA TYR A 20 -8.51 -3.05 13.89
C TYR A 20 -9.50 -4.17 14.28
N ASN A 21 -9.90 -4.25 15.55
CA ASN A 21 -10.84 -5.24 16.09
C ASN A 21 -10.42 -6.71 15.84
N GLY A 22 -9.14 -7.01 16.07
CA GLY A 22 -8.58 -8.35 15.89
C GLY A 22 -8.33 -8.72 14.43
N MET A 23 -8.44 -7.77 13.51
CA MET A 23 -8.00 -7.91 12.13
C MET A 23 -6.59 -7.33 11.94
N PRO A 24 -5.86 -7.74 10.91
CA PRO A 24 -4.57 -7.16 10.59
C PRO A 24 -4.71 -5.83 9.84
N VAL A 25 -3.66 -4.99 9.86
CA VAL A 25 -3.62 -3.69 9.16
C VAL A 25 -3.88 -3.84 7.65
N CYS A 26 -3.38 -4.92 7.05
CA CYS A 26 -3.72 -5.30 5.69
C CYS A 26 -4.21 -6.76 5.69
N PRO A 27 -5.54 -6.99 5.65
CA PRO A 27 -6.13 -8.33 5.61
C PRO A 27 -5.69 -9.22 4.45
N PHE A 28 -5.08 -8.65 3.40
CA PHE A 28 -4.70 -9.38 2.19
C PHE A 28 -3.20 -9.64 2.08
N ALA A 29 -2.37 -8.94 2.86
CA ALA A 29 -0.92 -9.00 2.75
C ALA A 29 -0.36 -10.42 2.93
N LYS A 30 -0.94 -11.20 3.86
CA LYS A 30 -0.47 -12.54 4.19
C LYS A 30 -0.61 -13.51 3.03
N GLN A 31 -1.79 -13.54 2.41
CA GLN A 31 -2.07 -14.42 1.28
C GLN A 31 -1.14 -14.10 0.10
N GLU A 32 -0.98 -12.81 -0.22
CA GLU A 32 -0.09 -12.36 -1.30
C GLU A 32 1.37 -12.76 -1.05
N ARG A 33 1.86 -12.61 0.18
CA ARG A 33 3.23 -12.98 0.55
C ARG A 33 3.46 -14.49 0.51
N GLU A 34 2.54 -15.28 1.06
CA GLU A 34 2.67 -16.74 1.15
C GLU A 34 2.55 -17.44 -0.21
N THR A 35 1.85 -16.81 -1.16
CA THR A 35 1.71 -17.32 -2.53
C THR A 35 2.80 -16.84 -3.50
N ASP A 36 3.84 -16.16 -2.99
CA ASP A 36 4.90 -15.53 -3.79
C ASP A 36 4.33 -14.59 -4.87
N ASN A 37 3.22 -13.90 -4.62
CA ASN A 37 2.54 -13.07 -5.63
C ASN A 37 2.91 -11.59 -5.59
N ILE A 38 3.94 -11.23 -4.80
CA ILE A 38 4.43 -9.86 -4.65
C ILE A 38 5.73 -9.66 -5.44
N TYR A 39 5.68 -8.83 -6.48
CA TYR A 39 6.87 -8.31 -7.16
C TYR A 39 7.50 -7.18 -6.33
N ILE A 40 8.82 -7.17 -6.15
CA ILE A 40 9.52 -6.11 -5.39
C ILE A 40 10.67 -5.57 -6.22
N ASP A 41 10.71 -4.24 -6.39
CA ASP A 41 11.78 -3.53 -7.11
C ASP A 41 12.02 -2.15 -6.49
N ASN A 42 13.06 -1.44 -6.92
CA ASN A 42 13.43 -0.14 -6.38
C ASN A 42 13.27 0.95 -7.45
N ILE A 43 12.57 2.04 -7.09
CA ILE A 43 12.52 3.25 -7.91
C ILE A 43 13.83 4.01 -7.71
N THR A 44 14.55 4.22 -8.80
CA THR A 44 15.81 4.96 -8.84
C THR A 44 15.88 5.85 -10.07
N THR A 45 16.92 6.68 -10.20
CA THR A 45 17.13 7.51 -11.39
C THR A 45 17.31 6.71 -12.69
N LYS A 46 17.68 5.43 -12.61
CA LYS A 46 17.86 4.52 -13.76
C LYS A 46 16.73 3.49 -13.89
N ASN A 47 15.81 3.46 -12.93
CA ASN A 47 14.71 2.49 -12.84
C ASN A 47 13.49 3.21 -12.31
N ASP A 48 12.85 4.02 -13.15
CA ASP A 48 11.70 4.82 -12.74
C ASP A 48 10.42 3.97 -12.57
N PHE A 49 9.33 4.63 -12.20
CA PHE A 49 8.02 4.01 -12.00
C PHE A 49 7.52 3.23 -13.22
N ILE A 50 7.70 3.76 -14.45
CA ILE A 50 7.22 3.14 -15.68
C ILE A 50 8.02 1.87 -15.96
N ILE A 51 9.35 1.93 -15.79
CA ILE A 51 10.21 0.76 -15.95
C ILE A 51 9.85 -0.32 -14.92
N CYS A 52 9.62 0.07 -13.66
CA CYS A 52 9.18 -0.85 -12.60
C CYS A 52 7.84 -1.51 -12.95
N MET A 53 6.85 -0.73 -13.41
CA MET A 53 5.55 -1.25 -13.85
C MET A 53 5.68 -2.25 -15.00
N HIS A 54 6.49 -1.94 -16.01
CA HIS A 54 6.71 -2.84 -17.13
C HIS A 54 7.33 -4.18 -16.69
N LYS A 55 8.33 -4.14 -15.81
CA LYS A 55 8.92 -5.37 -15.24
C LYS A 55 7.94 -6.15 -14.38
N PHE A 56 7.15 -5.46 -13.56
CA PHE A 56 6.10 -6.05 -12.74
C PHE A 56 5.09 -6.80 -13.62
N ILE A 57 4.51 -6.15 -14.63
CA ILE A 57 3.54 -6.78 -15.53
C ILE A 57 4.14 -8.00 -16.23
N LYS A 58 5.38 -7.89 -16.71
CA LYS A 58 6.09 -9.01 -17.35
C LYS A 58 6.35 -10.17 -16.38
N SER A 59 6.44 -9.92 -15.08
CA SER A 59 6.68 -10.96 -14.07
C SER A 59 5.48 -11.87 -13.82
N GLY A 60 4.26 -11.46 -14.22
CA GLY A 60 3.03 -12.23 -14.00
C GLY A 60 2.57 -12.32 -12.54
N LYS A 61 3.14 -11.48 -11.65
CA LYS A 61 2.75 -11.39 -10.23
C LYS A 61 1.45 -10.58 -10.07
N ASN A 62 0.74 -10.75 -8.96
CA ASN A 62 -0.57 -10.10 -8.74
C ASN A 62 -0.47 -8.71 -8.10
N SER A 63 0.63 -8.44 -7.39
CA SER A 63 0.86 -7.14 -6.77
C SER A 63 2.33 -6.77 -6.82
N ALA A 64 2.63 -5.50 -6.58
CA ALA A 64 3.99 -5.02 -6.46
C ALA A 64 4.21 -4.09 -5.27
N VAL A 65 5.45 -4.08 -4.78
CA VAL A 65 5.96 -3.08 -3.85
C VAL A 65 7.19 -2.45 -4.46
N PHE A 66 7.08 -1.18 -4.85
CA PHE A 66 8.21 -0.38 -5.29
C PHE A 66 8.78 0.43 -4.13
N ILE A 67 10.08 0.26 -3.92
CA ILE A 67 10.84 0.83 -2.80
C ILE A 67 11.43 2.16 -3.25
N GLN A 68 11.24 3.22 -2.46
CA GLN A 68 11.84 4.53 -2.71
C GLN A 68 12.58 5.03 -1.45
N GLU A 69 13.87 4.71 -1.35
CA GLU A 69 14.66 4.86 -0.12
C GLU A 69 14.92 6.32 0.30
N HIS A 70 14.92 7.26 -0.66
CA HIS A 70 15.29 8.67 -0.44
C HIS A 70 14.12 9.63 -0.69
N ALA A 71 12.88 9.16 -0.61
CA ALA A 71 11.72 10.04 -0.68
C ALA A 71 11.41 10.61 0.71
N GLU A 72 11.73 11.89 0.90
CA GLU A 72 11.21 12.68 2.00
C GLU A 72 10.01 13.46 1.50
N MET A 73 8.81 13.06 1.94
CA MET A 73 7.56 13.71 1.55
C MET A 73 6.72 13.98 2.79
N ASP A 74 6.06 15.15 2.82
CA ASP A 74 5.00 15.40 3.79
C ASP A 74 3.70 14.67 3.38
N GLU A 75 2.66 14.73 4.22
CA GLU A 75 1.37 14.09 3.94
C GLU A 75 0.70 14.65 2.67
N ARG A 76 0.80 15.96 2.42
CA ARG A 76 0.16 16.60 1.26
C ARG A 76 0.87 16.18 -0.03
N ASP A 77 2.18 16.13 -0.01
CA ASP A 77 3.00 15.70 -1.12
C ASP A 77 2.80 14.20 -1.39
N THR A 78 2.62 13.38 -0.35
CA THR A 78 2.25 11.96 -0.50
C THR A 78 0.95 11.78 -1.27
N LYS A 79 -0.10 12.54 -0.93
CA LYS A 79 -1.40 12.50 -1.62
C LYS A 79 -1.28 12.95 -3.08
N ARG A 80 -0.55 14.03 -3.33
CA ARG A 80 -0.28 14.53 -4.70
C ARG A 80 0.50 13.52 -5.52
N TYR A 81 1.51 12.90 -4.93
CA TYR A 81 2.33 11.89 -5.59
C TYR A 81 1.53 10.63 -5.91
N GLN A 82 0.75 10.11 -4.96
CA GLN A 82 -0.16 9.01 -5.22
C GLN A 82 -1.15 9.33 -6.36
N HIS A 83 -1.72 10.54 -6.37
CA HIS A 83 -2.61 10.97 -7.45
C HIS A 83 -1.87 11.00 -8.80
N PHE A 84 -0.66 11.56 -8.83
CA PHE A 84 0.19 11.58 -10.02
C PHE A 84 0.48 10.17 -10.54
N LEU A 85 0.89 9.23 -9.69
CA LEU A 85 1.16 7.84 -10.10
C LEU A 85 -0.08 7.17 -10.70
N ASN A 86 -1.26 7.39 -10.12
CA ASN A 86 -2.50 6.86 -10.69
C ASN A 86 -2.84 7.51 -12.04
N LYS A 87 -2.54 8.81 -12.23
CA LYS A 87 -2.69 9.47 -13.54
C LYS A 87 -1.72 8.92 -14.58
N VAL A 88 -0.50 8.55 -14.18
CA VAL A 88 0.46 7.86 -15.06
C VAL A 88 -0.08 6.49 -15.48
N LEU A 89 -0.65 5.72 -14.56
CA LEU A 89 -1.29 4.42 -14.87
C LEU A 89 -2.45 4.60 -15.85
N GLU A 90 -3.33 5.58 -15.62
CA GLU A 90 -4.43 5.90 -16.55
C GLU A 90 -3.91 6.28 -17.94
N ALA A 91 -2.89 7.15 -18.02
CA ALA A 91 -2.33 7.61 -19.30
C ALA A 91 -1.54 6.52 -20.05
N SER A 92 -1.20 5.41 -19.37
CA SER A 92 -0.44 4.29 -19.94
C SER A 92 -1.32 3.06 -20.21
N ASP A 93 -2.65 3.23 -20.26
CA ASP A 93 -3.64 2.15 -20.42
C ASP A 93 -3.52 1.04 -19.35
N GLN A 94 -3.08 1.39 -18.14
CA GLN A 94 -2.86 0.50 -16.99
C GLN A 94 -3.82 0.81 -15.84
N SER A 95 -5.01 1.34 -16.14
CA SER A 95 -6.03 1.75 -15.16
C SER A 95 -6.64 0.60 -14.35
N ASN A 96 -6.41 -0.65 -14.78
CA ASN A 96 -6.71 -1.85 -14.00
C ASN A 96 -5.82 -2.00 -12.76
N TRP A 97 -4.69 -1.29 -12.71
CA TRP A 97 -3.82 -1.20 -11.55
C TRP A 97 -4.08 0.07 -10.75
N LYS A 98 -3.88 0.00 -9.43
CA LYS A 98 -3.97 1.13 -8.51
C LYS A 98 -2.67 1.30 -7.75
N ALA A 99 -2.17 2.54 -7.71
CA ALA A 99 -1.06 2.91 -6.86
C ALA A 99 -1.54 3.44 -5.49
N LEU A 100 -0.99 2.89 -4.41
CA LEU A 100 -1.16 3.37 -3.04
C LEU A 100 0.22 3.67 -2.43
N CYS A 101 0.33 4.75 -1.66
CA CYS A 101 1.60 5.13 -1.04
C CYS A 101 1.59 4.87 0.46
N ILE A 102 2.66 4.24 0.98
CA ILE A 102 2.97 4.20 2.41
C ILE A 102 4.13 5.15 2.66
N ASN A 103 3.87 6.19 3.46
CA ASN A 103 4.87 7.16 3.88
C ASN A 103 5.18 6.98 5.37
N PRO A 104 6.45 6.72 5.76
CA PRO A 104 6.84 6.61 7.16
C PRO A 104 6.70 7.91 7.96
N ASN A 105 6.60 9.06 7.28
CA ASN A 105 6.39 10.36 7.94
C ASN A 105 4.89 10.72 8.07
N ASP A 106 3.98 9.86 7.63
CA ASP A 106 2.54 10.07 7.81
C ASP A 106 2.19 10.02 9.31
N LYS A 107 1.23 10.84 9.73
CA LYS A 107 0.74 10.92 11.13
C LYS A 107 -0.61 10.23 11.31
N LEU A 108 -1.08 9.53 10.30
CA LEU A 108 -2.34 8.81 10.32
C LEU A 108 -2.26 7.58 11.23
N GLU A 109 -3.05 7.58 12.29
CA GLU A 109 -3.13 6.50 13.28
C GLU A 109 -4.56 5.98 13.45
N VAL A 110 -4.66 4.77 14.02
CA VAL A 110 -5.90 4.17 14.49
C VAL A 110 -5.71 3.84 15.96
N ASP A 111 -6.49 4.45 16.84
CA ASP A 111 -6.42 4.20 18.29
C ASP A 111 -4.99 4.27 18.87
N GLY A 112 -4.22 5.29 18.44
CA GLY A 112 -2.82 5.51 18.85
C GLY A 112 -1.76 4.66 18.11
N PHE A 113 -2.17 3.80 17.17
CA PHE A 113 -1.25 3.00 16.37
C PHE A 113 -1.11 3.52 14.94
N ASN A 114 0.13 3.84 14.55
CA ASN A 114 0.47 4.26 13.20
C ASN A 114 1.31 3.19 12.50
N ALA A 115 0.65 2.34 11.72
CA ALA A 115 1.32 1.30 10.95
C ALA A 115 2.28 1.88 9.90
N ARG A 116 1.93 3.02 9.28
CA ARG A 116 2.71 3.61 8.18
C ARG A 116 4.07 4.10 8.67
N ALA A 117 4.13 4.65 9.88
CA ALA A 117 5.36 5.11 10.52
C ALA A 117 6.38 3.99 10.79
N LEU A 118 5.95 2.73 10.77
CA LEU A 118 6.83 1.57 10.93
C LEU A 118 7.42 1.07 9.61
N ALA A 119 7.03 1.66 8.47
CA ALA A 119 7.58 1.32 7.17
C ALA A 119 9.07 1.70 7.11
N PRO A 120 9.93 0.88 6.48
CA PRO A 120 11.38 1.13 6.45
C PRO A 120 11.79 2.31 5.56
N CYS A 121 10.91 2.72 4.65
CA CYS A 121 11.06 3.87 3.75
C CYS A 121 9.69 4.16 3.10
N PHE A 122 9.65 5.12 2.18
CA PHE A 122 8.48 5.31 1.32
C PHE A 122 8.29 4.11 0.39
N LEU A 123 7.05 3.61 0.31
CA LEU A 123 6.69 2.47 -0.53
C LEU A 123 5.52 2.85 -1.45
N VAL A 124 5.60 2.43 -2.71
CA VAL A 124 4.48 2.46 -3.65
C VAL A 124 3.98 1.05 -3.82
N LEU A 125 2.75 0.80 -3.38
CA LEU A 125 2.06 -0.46 -3.56
C LEU A 125 1.26 -0.42 -4.86
N ILE A 126 1.32 -1.50 -5.63
CA ILE A 126 0.53 -1.71 -6.84
C ILE A 126 -0.35 -2.93 -6.63
N ASN A 127 -1.65 -2.76 -6.78
CA ASN A 127 -2.63 -3.85 -6.69
C ASN A 127 -3.68 -3.71 -7.79
N ASN A 128 -4.32 -4.81 -8.15
CA ASN A 128 -5.44 -4.79 -9.08
C ASN A 128 -6.62 -4.02 -8.46
N LEU A 129 -7.22 -3.12 -9.25
CA LEU A 129 -8.32 -2.26 -8.80
C LEU A 129 -9.58 -3.06 -8.44
N GLU A 130 -9.89 -4.13 -9.16
CA GLU A 130 -11.03 -5.00 -8.87
C GLU A 130 -10.85 -5.75 -7.55
N ASP A 131 -9.63 -6.20 -7.28
CA ASP A 131 -9.28 -6.85 -6.01
C ASP A 131 -9.41 -5.88 -4.84
N ILE A 132 -8.92 -4.63 -4.99
CA ILE A 132 -9.11 -3.58 -3.98
C ILE A 132 -10.59 -3.33 -3.73
N ASN A 133 -11.40 -3.21 -4.78
CA ASN A 133 -12.83 -2.92 -4.64
C ASN A 133 -13.58 -4.08 -3.96
N SER A 134 -13.24 -5.32 -4.32
CA SER A 134 -13.81 -6.52 -3.71
C SER A 134 -13.42 -6.63 -2.24
N ALA A 135 -12.14 -6.44 -1.94
CA ALA A 135 -11.59 -6.35 -0.60
C ALA A 135 -12.31 -5.31 0.26
N HIS A 136 -12.49 -4.09 -0.27
CA HIS A 136 -13.14 -3.00 0.43
C HIS A 136 -14.60 -3.34 0.79
N LYS A 137 -15.36 -3.91 -0.16
CA LYS A 137 -16.74 -4.38 0.09
C LYS A 137 -16.81 -5.45 1.18
N THR A 138 -15.87 -6.38 1.21
CA THR A 138 -15.82 -7.42 2.25
C THR A 138 -15.54 -6.81 3.62
N ILE A 139 -14.57 -5.89 3.71
CA ILE A 139 -14.17 -5.28 4.99
C ILE A 139 -15.24 -4.33 5.52
N LEU A 140 -16.02 -3.65 4.67
CA LEU A 140 -17.14 -2.79 5.08
C LEU A 140 -18.18 -3.51 5.97
N ASN A 141 -18.32 -4.83 5.84
CA ASN A 141 -19.24 -5.63 6.64
C ASN A 141 -18.63 -6.12 7.97
N THR A 142 -17.47 -5.59 8.36
CA THR A 142 -16.73 -5.97 9.56
C THR A 142 -16.58 -4.79 10.51
N LYS A 143 -15.98 -5.04 11.69
CA LYS A 143 -15.64 -3.99 12.67
C LYS A 143 -14.31 -3.30 12.39
N TYR A 144 -13.67 -3.58 11.25
CA TYR A 144 -12.32 -3.09 10.94
C TYR A 144 -12.16 -1.57 11.09
N PHE A 145 -13.19 -0.81 10.71
CA PHE A 145 -13.15 0.65 10.74
C PHE A 145 -13.62 1.26 12.07
N ASP A 146 -14.18 0.49 13.01
CA ASP A 146 -14.92 1.05 14.16
C ASP A 146 -14.10 2.07 14.96
N LYS A 147 -12.82 1.77 15.18
CA LYS A 147 -11.87 2.58 15.95
C LYS A 147 -11.19 3.71 15.17
N MET A 148 -11.45 3.84 13.87
CA MET A 148 -10.94 4.96 13.08
C MET A 148 -11.76 6.23 13.33
N ASP A 149 -11.08 7.38 13.35
CA ASP A 149 -11.75 8.67 13.46
C ASP A 149 -12.60 9.00 12.21
N GLY A 150 -13.52 9.95 12.35
CA GLY A 150 -14.40 10.35 11.25
C GLY A 150 -13.67 10.95 10.05
N LYS A 151 -12.52 11.60 10.25
CA LYS A 151 -11.72 12.18 9.16
C LYS A 151 -11.09 11.07 8.31
N TYR A 152 -10.60 10.02 8.95
CA TYR A 152 -10.01 8.87 8.29
C TYR A 152 -11.10 8.04 7.59
N LYS A 153 -12.24 7.79 8.24
CA LYS A 153 -13.39 7.12 7.59
C LYS A 153 -13.85 7.85 6.33
N LYS A 154 -14.02 9.18 6.41
CA LYS A 154 -14.36 10.01 5.25
C LYS A 154 -13.31 9.94 4.14
N TYR A 155 -12.02 9.90 4.48
CA TYR A 155 -10.94 9.74 3.51
C TYR A 155 -11.00 8.38 2.80
N LEU A 156 -11.38 7.31 3.52
CA LEU A 156 -11.53 5.96 2.99
C LEU A 156 -12.86 5.72 2.28
N GLY A 157 -13.82 6.63 2.40
CA GLY A 157 -15.16 6.49 1.82
C GLY A 157 -16.05 5.49 2.54
N VAL A 158 -15.83 5.30 3.86
CA VAL A 158 -16.57 4.39 4.73
C VAL A 158 -17.36 5.12 5.81
#